data_AF-A0A7X4FL58-F1
#
_entry.id   AF-A0A7X4FL58-F1
#
_cell.length_a   1.000
_cell.length_b   1.000
_cell.length_c   1.000
_cell.angle_alpha   90.00
_cell.angle_beta   90.00
_cell.angle_gamma   90.00
#
_symmetry.space_group_name_H-M   'P 1'
#
loop_
_entity.id
_entity.type
_entity.pdbx_description
1 polymer ?
#
loop_
_entity_poly.entity_id
_entity_poly.type
_entity_poly.pdbx_seq_one_letter_code
_entity_poly.pdbx_strand_id
1 'polypeptide(L)'
;MLKKSLGIFFYVVILGQSACNNDEPIENSSDAQPGPTKTQVHKNPPEPVLDRWDIADRETIRLQPSVFSQLPENIVLELQSRQCTIPQIYDDPKPHNVISGEFEKQDQTDWAVLCSKDLTSSILIFWNGSVENPTILSPLPDKGALQGIGDDRIGYSRYIATVGKAFIEDHYRAYGGPQPPAIHHDGIADGQAGKGSSVHYYHNGKWLRLTGAD
;
A
#
# COMPACT_ATOMS: atom_id res chain seq x y z
N MET A 1 15.83 -61.10 8.40
CA MET A 1 15.44 -60.99 9.83
C MET A 1 14.46 -59.83 9.99
N LEU A 2 13.36 -60.09 10.70
CA LEU A 2 12.27 -59.23 11.20
C LEU A 2 12.72 -57.85 11.76
N LYS A 3 11.92 -56.78 11.93
CA LYS A 3 10.45 -56.58 12.06
C LYS A 3 10.08 -55.06 11.97
N LYS A 4 8.96 -54.78 11.30
CA LYS A 4 7.79 -53.90 11.65
C LYS A 4 7.99 -52.55 12.38
N SER A 5 7.34 -51.49 11.89
CA SER A 5 5.98 -51.11 12.36
C SER A 5 5.26 -50.12 11.43
N LEU A 6 3.94 -50.23 11.45
CA LEU A 6 2.90 -49.66 10.59
C LEU A 6 2.19 -48.51 11.33
N GLY A 7 1.66 -47.51 10.61
CA GLY A 7 0.80 -46.48 11.17
C GLY A 7 -0.20 -45.97 10.13
N ILE A 8 -1.38 -46.59 10.10
CA ILE A 8 -2.54 -46.24 9.25
C ILE A 8 -3.49 -45.42 10.13
N PHE A 9 -3.91 -44.24 9.67
CA PHE A 9 -5.03 -43.51 10.26
C PHE A 9 -6.24 -43.59 9.33
N PHE A 10 -7.26 -44.34 9.76
CA PHE A 10 -8.63 -44.25 9.27
C PHE A 10 -9.34 -43.13 10.02
N TYR A 11 -10.02 -42.23 9.31
CA TYR A 11 -11.13 -41.47 9.86
C TYR A 11 -12.42 -41.89 9.16
N VAL A 12 -13.29 -42.50 9.94
CA VAL A 12 -14.64 -42.92 9.59
C VAL A 12 -15.57 -41.71 9.75
N VAL A 13 -16.30 -41.36 8.70
CA VAL A 13 -17.42 -40.41 8.76
C VAL A 13 -18.66 -41.18 9.19
N ILE A 14 -19.18 -40.90 10.38
CA ILE A 14 -20.48 -41.42 10.84
C ILE A 14 -21.55 -40.39 10.47
N LEU A 15 -22.44 -40.76 9.56
CA LEU A 15 -23.71 -40.08 9.31
C LEU A 15 -24.71 -40.55 10.37
N GLY A 16 -25.12 -39.64 11.26
CA GLY A 16 -26.25 -39.83 12.16
C GLY A 16 -27.55 -39.37 11.51
N GLN A 17 -28.43 -40.32 11.19
CA GLN A 17 -29.86 -40.06 11.00
C GLN A 17 -30.55 -40.13 12.38
N SER A 18 -31.52 -39.25 12.62
CA SER A 18 -32.59 -39.50 13.58
C SER A 18 -33.89 -38.91 13.05
N ALA A 19 -34.92 -39.74 13.01
CA ALA A 19 -36.29 -39.40 12.64
C ALA A 19 -37.25 -39.93 13.71
N CYS A 20 -38.45 -39.31 13.73
CA CYS A 20 -39.71 -39.71 14.40
C CYS A 20 -39.78 -39.42 15.91
N ASN A 21 -40.89 -38.98 16.53
CA ASN A 21 -42.25 -38.56 16.16
C ASN A 21 -42.86 -37.92 17.43
N ASN A 22 -43.99 -37.18 17.33
CA ASN A 22 -45.19 -37.35 18.17
C ASN A 22 -46.28 -36.30 17.85
N ASP A 23 -47.35 -36.82 17.24
CA ASP A 23 -48.78 -36.50 17.26
C ASP A 23 -49.36 -35.32 18.08
N GLU A 24 -50.05 -34.42 17.36
CA GLU A 24 -51.40 -33.80 17.51
C GLU A 24 -52.09 -33.64 18.91
N PRO A 25 -52.92 -32.58 19.13
CA PRO A 25 -54.18 -32.42 18.39
C PRO A 25 -54.59 -31.00 17.96
N ILE A 26 -55.50 -31.00 16.99
CA ILE A 26 -56.25 -29.89 16.39
C ILE A 26 -57.34 -29.38 17.35
N GLU A 27 -57.43 -28.06 17.54
CA GLU A 27 -58.67 -27.38 17.92
C GLU A 27 -58.82 -26.03 17.17
N ASN A 28 -60.04 -25.79 16.69
CA ASN A 28 -60.49 -24.66 15.86
C ASN A 28 -60.51 -23.32 16.64
N SER A 29 -60.34 -22.19 15.93
CA SER A 29 -61.36 -21.11 15.82
C SER A 29 -60.79 -19.70 15.55
N SER A 30 -61.48 -19.00 14.63
CA SER A 30 -61.67 -17.55 14.48
C SER A 30 -60.57 -16.68 13.82
N ASP A 31 -60.89 -16.28 12.58
CA ASP A 31 -60.87 -14.91 12.06
C ASP A 31 -59.69 -13.99 12.39
N ALA A 32 -58.76 -13.86 11.43
CA ALA A 32 -58.01 -12.63 11.24
C ALA A 32 -57.76 -12.38 9.74
N GLN A 33 -58.34 -11.30 9.22
CA GLN A 33 -58.10 -10.80 7.86
C GLN A 33 -56.60 -10.54 7.62
N PRO A 34 -56.06 -10.78 6.41
CA PRO A 34 -54.71 -10.35 6.07
C PRO A 34 -54.68 -8.82 5.97
N GLY A 35 -54.01 -8.18 6.93
CA GLY A 35 -53.65 -6.77 6.84
C GLY A 35 -52.67 -6.53 5.68
N PRO A 36 -52.63 -5.31 5.10
CA PRO A 36 -51.79 -5.02 3.96
C PRO A 36 -50.32 -5.25 4.31
N THR A 37 -49.65 -6.08 3.50
CA THR A 37 -48.22 -6.32 3.55
C THR A 37 -47.52 -4.96 3.44
N LYS A 38 -46.89 -4.50 4.53
CA LYS A 38 -46.03 -3.31 4.48
C LYS A 38 -44.88 -3.64 3.53
N THR A 39 -44.92 -3.09 2.33
CA THR A 39 -43.75 -3.01 1.46
C THR A 39 -42.67 -2.25 2.21
N GLN A 40 -41.73 -2.99 2.80
CA GLN A 40 -40.48 -2.43 3.30
C GLN A 40 -39.72 -1.93 2.07
N VAL A 41 -39.86 -0.63 1.81
CA VAL A 41 -38.99 0.07 0.87
C VAL A 41 -37.58 -0.07 1.43
N HIS A 42 -36.80 -0.99 0.88
CA HIS A 42 -35.37 -1.10 1.14
C HIS A 42 -34.75 0.19 0.57
N LYS A 43 -34.65 1.23 1.42
CA LYS A 43 -33.90 2.43 1.06
C LYS A 43 -32.44 1.99 1.01
N ASN A 44 -31.84 2.07 -0.17
CA ASN A 44 -30.39 1.95 -0.29
C ASN A 44 -29.74 2.89 0.74
N PRO A 45 -28.67 2.47 1.43
CA PRO A 45 -27.95 3.35 2.33
C PRO A 45 -27.61 4.66 1.61
N PRO A 46 -27.71 5.82 2.27
CA PRO A 46 -27.21 7.05 1.68
C PRO A 46 -25.73 6.87 1.32
N GLU A 47 -25.36 7.30 0.11
CA GLU A 47 -23.97 7.41 -0.32
C GLU A 47 -23.13 8.08 0.79
N PRO A 48 -21.93 7.59 1.09
CA PRO A 48 -21.09 8.18 2.14
C PRO A 48 -20.75 9.62 1.76
N VAL A 49 -21.06 10.55 2.67
CA VAL A 49 -20.68 11.96 2.52
C VAL A 49 -19.15 12.06 2.62
N LEU A 50 -18.49 12.45 1.53
CA LEU A 50 -17.03 12.65 1.50
C LEU A 50 -16.65 13.82 2.41
N ASP A 51 -15.63 13.62 3.26
CA ASP A 51 -15.07 14.72 4.04
C ASP A 51 -14.08 15.55 3.17
N ARG A 52 -13.68 16.73 3.68
CA ARG A 52 -12.76 17.62 2.93
C ARG A 52 -11.39 16.98 2.61
N TRP A 53 -10.96 15.99 3.38
CA TRP A 53 -9.72 15.25 3.15
C TRP A 53 -9.90 14.17 2.09
N ASP A 54 -11.07 13.53 2.01
CA ASP A 54 -11.41 12.63 0.89
C ASP A 54 -11.45 13.38 -0.43
N ILE A 55 -11.99 14.60 -0.41
CA ILE A 55 -12.00 15.49 -1.58
C ILE A 55 -10.55 15.83 -1.97
N ALA A 56 -9.73 16.29 -1.02
CA ALA A 56 -8.33 16.63 -1.29
C ALA A 56 -7.48 15.44 -1.78
N ASP A 57 -7.74 14.22 -1.29
CA ASP A 57 -7.08 13.01 -1.79
C ASP A 57 -7.41 12.78 -3.27
N ARG A 58 -8.69 12.88 -3.62
CA ARG A 58 -9.16 12.73 -5.01
C ARG A 58 -8.66 13.84 -5.93
N GLU A 59 -8.48 15.05 -5.41
CA GLU A 59 -7.97 16.21 -6.16
C GLU A 59 -6.44 16.26 -6.25
N THR A 60 -5.73 15.41 -5.50
CA THR A 60 -4.27 15.32 -5.58
C THR A 60 -3.83 15.07 -7.02
N ILE A 61 -2.93 15.91 -7.51
CA ILE A 61 -2.36 15.78 -8.86
C ILE A 61 -1.54 14.50 -8.92
N ARG A 62 -1.93 13.60 -9.83
CA ARG A 62 -1.19 12.37 -10.12
C ARG A 62 -0.86 12.33 -11.61
N LEU A 63 0.43 12.30 -11.92
CA LEU A 63 0.92 12.30 -13.30
C LEU A 63 0.99 10.89 -13.86
N GLN A 64 0.81 10.77 -15.18
CA GLN A 64 1.02 9.51 -15.87
C GLN A 64 2.52 9.19 -15.97
N PRO A 65 2.94 7.91 -15.95
CA PRO A 65 4.35 7.53 -16.07
C PRO A 65 5.05 8.09 -17.32
N SER A 66 4.32 8.27 -18.42
CA SER A 66 4.86 8.80 -19.68
C SER A 66 5.28 10.28 -19.62
N VAL A 67 4.93 11.01 -18.56
CA VAL A 67 5.39 12.39 -18.34
C VAL A 67 6.88 12.44 -17.96
N PHE A 68 7.41 11.33 -17.43
CA PHE A 68 8.77 11.26 -16.89
C PHE A 68 9.73 10.72 -17.94
N SER A 69 10.28 11.61 -18.77
CA SER A 69 11.17 11.25 -19.88
C SER A 69 12.46 10.54 -19.46
N GLN A 70 12.83 10.61 -18.18
CA GLN A 70 13.97 9.89 -17.64
C GLN A 70 13.71 8.39 -17.48
N LEU A 71 12.45 7.96 -17.35
CA LEU A 71 12.14 6.54 -17.18
C LEU A 71 12.43 5.74 -18.45
N PRO A 72 13.05 4.55 -18.31
CA PRO A 72 13.10 3.56 -19.38
C PRO A 72 11.70 3.18 -19.88
N GLU A 73 11.55 3.01 -21.20
CA GLU A 73 10.26 2.72 -21.84
C GLU A 73 9.59 1.46 -21.27
N ASN A 74 10.36 0.41 -21.00
CA ASN A 74 9.85 -0.82 -20.40
C ASN A 74 9.24 -0.58 -19.01
N ILE A 75 9.84 0.29 -18.19
CA ILE A 75 9.31 0.65 -16.87
C ILE A 75 8.05 1.51 -17.01
N VAL A 76 8.01 2.44 -17.97
CA VAL A 76 6.78 3.22 -18.27
C VAL A 76 5.62 2.29 -18.59
N LEU A 77 5.81 1.33 -19.49
CA LEU A 77 4.78 0.36 -19.88
C LEU A 77 4.34 -0.52 -18.72
N GLU A 78 5.28 -0.95 -17.87
CA GLU A 78 4.97 -1.75 -16.68
C GLU A 78 4.18 -0.95 -15.63
N LEU A 79 4.51 0.32 -15.41
CA LEU A 79 3.74 1.18 -14.52
C LEU A 79 2.32 1.41 -15.06
N GLN A 80 2.18 1.61 -16.36
CA GLN A 80 0.87 1.75 -17.02
C GLN A 80 0.05 0.45 -16.92
N SER A 81 0.67 -0.72 -17.12
CA SER A 81 0.00 -2.03 -16.98
C SER A 81 -0.55 -2.22 -15.55
N ARG A 82 0.17 -1.69 -14.55
CA ARG A 82 -0.24 -1.69 -13.14
C ARG A 82 -1.31 -0.66 -12.81
N GLN A 83 -1.67 0.22 -13.75
CA GLN A 83 -2.55 1.38 -13.54
C GLN A 83 -1.96 2.37 -12.54
N CYS A 84 -0.64 2.50 -12.55
CA CYS A 84 0.09 3.39 -11.68
C CYS A 84 -0.04 4.85 -12.13
N THR A 85 -0.27 5.75 -11.18
CA THR A 85 -0.09 7.19 -11.36
C THR A 85 0.85 7.71 -10.28
N ILE A 86 1.56 8.81 -10.54
CA ILE A 86 2.66 9.28 -9.68
C ILE A 86 2.19 10.56 -8.98
N PRO A 87 1.85 10.51 -7.68
CA PRO A 87 1.32 11.66 -6.96
C PRO A 87 2.38 12.75 -6.82
N GLN A 88 1.95 14.00 -6.83
CA GLN A 88 2.81 15.18 -6.77
C GLN A 88 2.55 15.97 -5.49
N ILE A 89 3.59 16.56 -4.90
CA ILE A 89 3.51 17.43 -3.74
C ILE A 89 2.89 18.79 -4.11
N TYR A 90 2.22 19.40 -3.14
CA TYR A 90 1.38 20.58 -3.33
C TYR A 90 2.08 21.86 -3.82
N ASP A 91 3.40 21.98 -3.68
CA ASP A 91 4.15 23.22 -3.95
C ASP A 91 5.40 23.01 -4.85
N ASP A 92 5.52 21.87 -5.54
CA ASP A 92 6.56 21.67 -6.56
C ASP A 92 5.94 21.62 -7.96
N PRO A 93 6.21 22.63 -8.82
CA PRO A 93 5.67 22.64 -10.17
C PRO A 93 6.34 21.64 -11.12
N LYS A 94 7.50 21.08 -10.74
CA LYS A 94 8.22 20.12 -11.58
C LYS A 94 7.74 18.69 -11.28
N PRO A 95 7.61 17.83 -12.31
CA PRO A 95 7.38 16.41 -12.08
C PRO A 95 8.47 15.80 -11.20
N HIS A 96 8.06 15.16 -10.11
CA HIS A 96 8.93 14.48 -9.16
C HIS A 96 8.32 13.12 -8.78
N ASN A 97 8.90 12.45 -7.77
CA ASN A 97 8.52 11.11 -7.33
C ASN A 97 8.88 9.97 -8.30
N VAL A 98 9.84 10.25 -9.19
CA VAL A 98 10.57 9.29 -10.00
C VAL A 98 12.06 9.59 -9.82
N ILE A 99 12.81 8.62 -9.29
CA ILE A 99 14.23 8.77 -9.00
C ILE A 99 15.02 7.58 -9.53
N SER A 100 16.30 7.80 -9.78
CA SER A 100 17.28 6.75 -10.07
C SER A 100 18.45 6.86 -9.10
N GLY A 101 19.13 5.75 -8.87
CA GLY A 101 20.31 5.71 -8.01
C GLY A 101 20.92 4.31 -7.99
N GLU A 102 22.01 4.18 -7.25
CA GLU A 102 22.65 2.89 -6.99
C GLU A 102 22.03 2.30 -5.72
N PHE A 103 20.84 1.70 -5.78
CA PHE A 103 20.12 1.31 -4.56
C PHE A 103 20.54 -0.06 -4.03
N GLU A 104 20.94 -0.99 -4.90
CA GLU A 104 21.40 -2.32 -4.50
C GLU A 104 22.91 -2.37 -4.23
N LYS A 105 23.69 -1.82 -5.15
CA LYS A 105 25.15 -1.89 -5.17
C LYS A 105 25.73 -0.84 -6.12
N GLN A 106 27.01 -0.60 -5.95
CA GLN A 106 27.76 0.35 -6.78
C GLN A 106 27.72 -0.03 -8.28
N ASP A 107 27.74 0.99 -9.14
CA ASP A 107 27.77 0.89 -10.61
C ASP A 107 26.51 0.21 -11.24
N GLN A 108 25.42 0.08 -10.49
CA GLN A 108 24.12 -0.38 -10.98
C GLN A 108 23.10 0.75 -10.94
N THR A 109 22.39 1.00 -12.05
CA THR A 109 21.30 1.99 -12.06
C THR A 109 19.97 1.32 -11.78
N ASP A 110 19.42 1.63 -10.61
CA ASP A 110 18.08 1.22 -10.18
C ASP A 110 17.10 2.38 -10.33
N TRP A 111 15.81 2.07 -10.45
CA TRP A 111 14.74 3.06 -10.51
C TRP A 111 13.78 2.88 -9.34
N ALA A 112 13.39 3.98 -8.70
CA ALA A 112 12.34 3.99 -7.71
C ALA A 112 11.24 4.99 -8.09
N VAL A 113 9.99 4.56 -7.97
CA VAL A 113 8.80 5.33 -8.35
C VAL A 113 7.80 5.28 -7.22
N LEU A 114 7.34 6.45 -6.75
CA LEU A 114 6.21 6.50 -5.84
C LEU A 114 4.93 6.27 -6.66
N CYS A 115 4.43 5.05 -6.59
CA CYS A 115 3.31 4.59 -7.38
C CYS A 115 2.03 4.63 -6.58
N SER A 116 1.07 5.46 -6.99
CA SER A 116 -0.29 5.46 -6.47
C SER A 116 -1.22 4.66 -7.37
N LYS A 117 -1.92 3.70 -6.76
CA LYS A 117 -3.03 2.94 -7.35
C LYS A 117 -4.15 2.89 -6.33
N ASP A 118 -5.38 3.14 -6.77
CA ASP A 118 -6.58 3.08 -5.92
C ASP A 118 -6.42 3.89 -4.61
N LEU A 119 -5.85 5.11 -4.73
CA LEU A 119 -5.58 6.04 -3.62
C LEU A 119 -4.62 5.49 -2.54
N THR A 120 -3.77 4.54 -2.90
CA THR A 120 -2.70 4.02 -2.03
C THR A 120 -1.37 4.12 -2.77
N SER A 121 -0.40 4.81 -2.17
CA SER A 121 0.95 4.94 -2.72
C SER A 121 1.94 3.98 -2.07
N SER A 122 2.79 3.38 -2.91
CA SER A 122 3.91 2.54 -2.50
C SER A 122 5.13 2.85 -3.36
N ILE A 123 6.33 2.62 -2.83
CA ILE A 123 7.57 2.82 -3.58
C ILE A 123 7.85 1.52 -4.34
N LEU A 124 7.77 1.57 -5.68
CA LEU A 124 8.16 0.47 -6.55
C LEU A 124 9.62 0.64 -6.96
N ILE A 125 10.41 -0.42 -6.80
CA ILE A 125 11.85 -0.41 -7.08
C ILE A 125 12.15 -1.45 -8.17
N PHE A 126 12.72 -0.97 -9.26
CA PHE A 126 13.09 -1.73 -10.45
C PHE A 126 14.62 -1.86 -10.48
N TRP A 127 15.08 -3.08 -10.20
CA TRP A 127 16.50 -3.39 -10.08
C TRP A 127 17.17 -3.47 -11.44
N ASN A 128 18.27 -2.73 -11.63
CA ASN A 128 19.04 -2.69 -12.87
C ASN A 128 18.17 -2.44 -14.12
N GLY A 129 17.11 -1.62 -13.98
CA GLY A 129 16.14 -1.34 -15.03
C GLY A 129 15.19 -2.50 -15.40
N SER A 130 15.22 -3.61 -14.68
CA SER A 130 14.34 -4.77 -14.91
C SER A 130 12.94 -4.54 -14.37
N VAL A 131 11.93 -4.98 -15.13
CA VAL A 131 10.52 -5.01 -14.72
C VAL A 131 10.13 -6.29 -14.00
N GLU A 132 11.05 -7.26 -13.89
CA GLU A 132 10.81 -8.51 -13.21
C GLU A 132 10.88 -8.32 -11.68
N ASN A 133 9.85 -8.79 -10.97
CA ASN A 133 9.78 -8.82 -9.51
C ASN A 133 10.20 -7.50 -8.82
N PRO A 134 9.57 -6.36 -9.17
CA PRO A 134 9.89 -5.09 -8.52
C PRO A 134 9.62 -5.19 -7.02
N THR A 135 10.49 -4.58 -6.22
CA THR A 135 10.29 -4.53 -4.77
C THR A 135 9.29 -3.42 -4.43
N ILE A 136 8.41 -3.69 -3.47
CA ILE A 136 7.39 -2.75 -3.00
C ILE A 136 7.71 -2.35 -1.56
N LEU A 137 7.86 -1.06 -1.30
CA LEU A 137 8.08 -0.51 0.05
C LEU A 137 6.98 0.44 0.46
N SER A 138 6.79 0.55 1.78
CA SER A 138 6.04 1.61 2.46
C SER A 138 4.66 1.92 1.82
N PRO A 139 3.75 0.94 1.69
CA PRO A 139 2.39 1.23 1.27
C PRO A 139 1.72 2.17 2.28
N LEU A 140 1.06 3.22 1.78
CA LEU A 140 0.37 4.21 2.58
C LEU A 140 -0.87 4.70 1.82
N PRO A 141 -2.07 4.74 2.44
CA PRO A 141 -3.19 5.46 1.86
C PRO A 141 -2.80 6.92 1.58
N ASP A 142 -3.09 7.42 0.39
CA ASP A 142 -2.66 8.76 -0.04
C ASP A 142 -3.25 9.86 0.85
N LYS A 143 -4.48 9.67 1.34
CA LYS A 143 -5.08 10.49 2.41
C LYS A 143 -4.16 10.67 3.63
N GLY A 144 -3.36 9.65 3.98
CA GLY A 144 -2.39 9.70 5.08
C GLY A 144 -1.14 10.54 4.80
N ALA A 145 -0.90 10.89 3.54
CA ALA A 145 0.18 11.80 3.12
C ALA A 145 -0.30 13.26 2.97
N LEU A 146 -1.59 13.53 3.18
CA LEU A 146 -2.15 14.87 3.13
C LEU A 146 -1.80 15.67 4.39
N GLN A 147 -1.71 16.99 4.24
CA GLN A 147 -1.61 17.92 5.36
C GLN A 147 -2.27 19.27 5.04
N GLY A 148 -2.53 20.07 6.07
CA GLY A 148 -2.89 21.47 5.88
C GLY A 148 -1.69 22.27 5.38
N ILE A 149 -1.89 23.07 4.34
CA ILE A 149 -0.83 23.84 3.66
C ILE A 149 -1.04 25.36 3.76
N GLY A 150 -1.86 25.80 4.72
CA GLY A 150 -2.30 27.18 4.87
C GLY A 150 -3.57 27.50 4.06
N ASP A 151 -4.20 28.63 4.37
CA ASP A 151 -5.40 29.15 3.70
C ASP A 151 -6.56 28.12 3.59
N ASP A 152 -6.75 27.31 4.63
CA ASP A 152 -7.72 26.20 4.67
C ASP A 152 -7.56 25.14 3.56
N ARG A 153 -6.43 25.14 2.84
CA ARG A 153 -6.11 24.16 1.81
C ARG A 153 -5.45 22.92 2.41
N ILE A 154 -5.71 21.79 1.75
CA ILE A 154 -5.10 20.49 2.06
C ILE A 154 -4.30 20.05 0.84
N GLY A 155 -3.07 19.57 1.05
CA GLY A 155 -2.18 19.16 -0.03
C GLY A 155 -1.43 17.87 0.28
N TYR A 156 -1.13 17.11 -0.77
CA TYR A 156 -0.31 15.91 -0.70
C TYR A 156 1.15 16.27 -0.45
N SER A 157 1.80 15.64 0.53
CA SER A 157 3.13 16.04 0.97
C SER A 157 4.19 14.95 0.85
N ARG A 158 3.82 13.71 0.54
CA ARG A 158 4.79 12.61 0.47
C ARG A 158 5.67 12.72 -0.78
N TYR A 159 6.97 12.52 -0.59
CA TYR A 159 7.93 12.48 -1.69
C TYR A 159 9.01 11.43 -1.50
N ILE A 160 9.67 11.06 -2.60
CA ILE A 160 10.91 10.27 -2.57
C ILE A 160 12.10 11.02 -3.15
N ALA A 161 13.29 10.77 -2.62
CA ALA A 161 14.54 11.33 -3.11
C ALA A 161 15.70 10.32 -3.00
N THR A 162 16.61 10.33 -3.97
CA THR A 162 17.89 9.60 -3.89
C THR A 162 18.79 10.30 -2.89
N VAL A 163 19.33 9.55 -1.92
CA VAL A 163 20.23 10.09 -0.89
C VAL A 163 21.50 9.27 -0.80
N GLY A 164 22.65 9.94 -0.85
CA GLY A 164 23.96 9.32 -0.76
C GLY A 164 24.43 9.12 0.68
N LYS A 165 25.59 8.48 0.82
CA LYS A 165 26.25 8.18 2.10
C LYS A 165 26.27 9.33 3.10
N ALA A 166 26.68 10.54 2.68
CA ALA A 166 26.79 11.69 3.58
C ALA A 166 25.45 12.00 4.28
N PHE A 167 24.36 12.02 3.51
CA PHE A 167 23.02 12.24 4.05
C PHE A 167 22.63 11.14 5.04
N ILE A 168 22.88 9.87 4.70
CA ILE A 168 22.52 8.73 5.56
C ILE A 168 23.29 8.79 6.89
N GLU A 169 24.59 9.11 6.83
CA GLU A 169 25.42 9.25 8.02
C GLU A 169 25.05 10.47 8.86
N ASP A 170 24.77 11.62 8.25
CA ASP A 170 24.27 12.82 8.94
C ASP A 170 22.93 12.56 9.62
N HIS A 171 22.03 11.88 8.93
CA HIS A 171 20.70 11.52 9.43
C HIS A 171 20.81 10.57 10.63
N TYR A 172 21.67 9.55 10.54
CA TYR A 172 21.98 8.66 11.66
C TYR A 172 22.57 9.42 12.85
N ARG A 173 23.52 10.34 12.61
CA ARG A 173 24.11 11.17 13.69
C ARG A 173 23.07 12.05 14.38
N ALA A 174 22.12 12.59 13.62
CA ALA A 174 21.10 13.50 14.13
C ALA A 174 19.98 12.79 14.91
N TYR A 175 19.53 11.62 14.44
CA TYR A 175 18.30 10.98 14.93
C TYR A 175 18.50 9.58 15.54
N GLY A 176 19.69 8.98 15.39
CA GLY A 176 20.01 7.67 15.94
C GLY A 176 19.40 6.51 15.14
N GLY A 177 19.15 5.39 15.84
CA GLY A 177 18.70 4.12 15.25
C GLY A 177 19.82 3.06 15.18
N PRO A 178 19.62 1.96 14.43
CA PRO A 178 20.69 1.01 14.16
C PRO A 178 21.81 1.68 13.37
N GLN A 179 23.07 1.47 13.80
CA GLN A 179 24.21 2.00 13.06
C GLN A 179 24.17 1.48 11.62
N PRO A 180 24.21 2.36 10.60
CA PRO A 180 24.23 1.91 9.23
C PRO A 180 25.51 1.10 8.99
N PRO A 181 25.43 -0.02 8.26
CA PRO A 181 26.62 -0.76 7.83
C PRO A 181 27.45 0.11 6.88
N ALA A 182 28.61 -0.38 6.43
CA ALA A 182 29.41 0.35 5.46
C ALA A 182 28.58 0.67 4.20
N ILE A 183 28.38 1.96 3.94
CA ILE A 183 27.54 2.46 2.84
C ILE A 183 28.42 2.65 1.61
N HIS A 184 28.09 1.92 0.55
CA HIS A 184 28.80 1.97 -0.74
C HIS A 184 27.88 2.30 -1.91
N HIS A 185 26.61 2.56 -1.63
CA HIS A 185 25.57 2.76 -2.62
C HIS A 185 24.51 3.71 -2.02
N ASP A 186 23.59 4.20 -2.85
CA ASP A 186 22.55 5.15 -2.48
C ASP A 186 21.44 4.51 -1.62
N GLY A 187 20.69 5.37 -0.94
CA GLY A 187 19.41 5.05 -0.30
C GLY A 187 18.26 5.89 -0.87
N ILE A 188 17.06 5.62 -0.37
CA ILE A 188 15.82 6.31 -0.74
C ILE A 188 15.28 7.02 0.50
N ALA A 189 15.26 8.35 0.49
CA ALA A 189 14.48 9.10 1.45
C ALA A 189 13.00 9.02 1.09
N ASP A 190 12.15 8.64 2.04
CA ASP A 190 10.68 8.68 1.99
C ASP A 190 10.22 9.74 2.99
N GLY A 191 9.83 10.91 2.46
CA GLY A 191 9.65 12.14 3.22
C GLY A 191 8.27 12.74 3.13
N GLN A 192 7.99 13.65 4.05
CA GLN A 192 6.81 14.51 4.04
C GLN A 192 7.27 15.97 3.96
N ALA A 193 6.82 16.70 2.94
CA ALA A 193 7.24 18.06 2.66
C ALA A 193 7.01 18.98 3.86
N GLY A 194 8.03 19.74 4.25
CA GLY A 194 8.01 20.62 5.43
C GLY A 194 8.07 19.90 6.78
N LYS A 195 8.29 18.57 6.80
CA LYS A 195 8.41 17.73 8.00
C LYS A 195 9.71 16.93 7.94
N GLY A 196 9.68 15.67 8.38
CA GLY A 196 10.80 14.74 8.33
C GLY A 196 10.76 13.79 7.14
N SER A 197 11.81 12.97 7.06
CA SER A 197 11.90 11.84 6.14
C SER A 197 12.52 10.65 6.85
N SER A 198 12.05 9.45 6.56
CA SER A 198 12.81 8.23 6.88
C SER A 198 13.68 7.83 5.70
N VAL A 199 14.74 7.06 5.93
CA VAL A 199 15.60 6.57 4.86
C VAL A 199 15.51 5.05 4.75
N HIS A 200 15.16 4.57 3.56
CA HIS A 200 15.29 3.18 3.17
C HIS A 200 16.69 2.94 2.60
N TYR A 201 17.37 1.92 3.09
CA TYR A 201 18.71 1.54 2.65
C TYR A 201 18.80 0.03 2.50
N TYR A 202 19.28 -0.45 1.35
CA TYR A 202 19.42 -1.89 1.10
C TYR A 202 20.74 -2.40 1.66
N HIS A 203 20.75 -3.58 2.28
CA HIS A 203 21.98 -4.19 2.75
C HIS A 203 21.82 -5.71 2.86
N ASN A 204 22.75 -6.46 2.25
CA ASN A 204 22.79 -7.93 2.32
C ASN A 204 21.43 -8.60 2.03
N GLY A 205 20.75 -8.16 0.96
CA GLY A 205 19.48 -8.75 0.55
C GLY A 205 18.25 -8.22 1.31
N LYS A 206 18.41 -7.18 2.15
CA LYS A 206 17.34 -6.69 3.03
C LYS A 206 17.24 -5.18 3.01
N TRP A 207 16.02 -4.67 3.05
CA TRP A 207 15.77 -3.27 3.32
C TRP A 207 15.85 -2.97 4.81
N LEU A 208 16.71 -2.01 5.16
CA LEU A 208 16.80 -1.38 6.47
C LEU A 208 16.11 -0.01 6.40
N ARG A 209 15.63 0.46 7.54
CA ARG A 209 15.01 1.79 7.67
C ARG A 209 15.67 2.57 8.79
N LEU A 210 16.14 3.76 8.49
CA LEU A 210 16.56 4.74 9.48
C LEU A 210 15.40 5.71 9.72
N THR A 211 15.08 5.95 10.98
CA THR A 211 14.06 6.91 11.40
C THR A 211 14.60 8.33 11.26
N GLY A 212 13.74 9.25 10.84
CA GLY A 212 13.99 10.70 10.92
C GLY A 212 13.27 11.34 12.09
N ALA A 213 13.31 12.68 12.17
CA ALA A 213 12.49 13.44 13.11
C ALA A 213 11.00 13.14 12.85
N ASP A 214 10.38 12.39 13.75
CA ASP A 214 8.95 12.14 13.83
C ASP A 214 8.21 13.25 14.61
#